data_AF-A0A4W5LIM0-F1
#
_entry.id   AF-A0A4W5LIM0-F1
#
_cell.length_a   1.000
_cell.length_b   1.000
_cell.length_c   1.000
_cell.angle_alpha   90.00
_cell.angle_beta   90.00
_cell.angle_gamma   90.00
#
_symmetry.space_group_name_H-M   'P 1'
#
loop_
_entity.id
_entity.type
_entity.pdbx_description
1 polymer ?
#
loop_
_entity_poly.entity_id
_entity_poly.type
_entity_poly.pdbx_seq_one_letter_code
_entity_poly.pdbx_strand_id
1 'polypeptide(L)'
;MEVGGEEVGGGGGEGEVTLRYERDLVHKLKLLRHELSLQQPQAGHCRIEVSRDEIFEESYRQIMKMRPKDLKKRLMVKFRGEEGLDYGGVAR
;
A
#
# COMPACT_ATOMS: atom_id res chain seq x y z
N MET A 1 65.27 32.21 -1.08
CA MET A 1 64.40 31.02 -1.01
C MET A 1 63.67 31.12 0.31
N GLU A 2 62.67 31.99 0.38
CA GLU A 2 61.25 31.73 0.04
C GLU A 2 60.60 30.79 1.08
N VAL A 3 59.95 31.38 2.10
CA VAL A 3 58.48 31.58 2.31
C VAL A 3 57.88 30.35 3.00
N GLY A 4 57.52 30.40 4.30
CA GLY A 4 56.21 30.81 4.86
C GLY A 4 55.42 29.53 5.23
N GLY A 5 54.76 29.32 6.37
CA GLY A 5 53.99 30.20 7.25
C GLY A 5 52.53 29.69 7.32
N GLU A 6 52.13 29.14 8.48
CA GLU A 6 50.78 29.06 9.10
C GLU A 6 49.56 28.29 8.49
N GLU A 7 49.07 27.36 9.33
CA GLU A 7 47.69 27.00 9.78
C GLU A 7 46.44 26.74 8.89
N VAL A 8 45.61 25.85 9.48
CA VAL A 8 44.12 25.77 9.53
C VAL A 8 43.41 24.65 8.73
N GLY A 9 42.60 23.88 9.48
CA GLY A 9 41.27 23.43 9.04
C GLY A 9 41.18 21.92 8.85
N GLY A 10 40.23 21.19 9.45
CA GLY A 10 39.02 21.55 10.15
C GLY A 10 38.32 20.25 10.53
N GLY A 11 37.47 20.31 11.56
CA GLY A 11 36.75 19.16 12.08
C GLY A 11 35.92 18.43 11.03
N GLY A 12 35.72 17.14 11.28
CA GLY A 12 34.99 16.26 10.37
C GLY A 12 34.30 15.11 11.08
N GLY A 13 33.61 15.42 12.18
CA GLY A 13 32.44 14.67 12.66
C GLY A 13 32.59 13.16 12.92
N GLU A 14 32.83 12.81 14.18
CA GLU A 14 32.09 11.73 14.87
C GLU A 14 30.62 12.13 15.13
N GLY A 15 30.12 13.06 14.32
CA GLY A 15 28.74 13.43 14.23
C GLY A 15 28.11 12.48 13.23
N GLU A 16 27.19 11.68 13.75
CA GLU A 16 26.02 11.35 12.97
C GLU A 16 26.25 10.25 11.93
N VAL A 17 26.49 9.02 12.42
CA VAL A 17 25.61 7.94 11.95
C VAL A 17 24.21 8.32 12.45
N THR A 18 23.60 9.35 11.86
CA THR A 18 22.17 9.25 11.66
C THR A 18 22.10 7.99 10.84
N LEU A 19 21.61 6.94 11.49
CA LEU A 19 20.73 6.01 10.80
C LEU A 19 19.75 6.94 10.09
N ARG A 20 20.10 7.32 8.86
CA ARG A 20 19.20 7.89 7.90
C ARG A 20 18.24 6.74 7.74
N TYR A 21 17.23 6.70 8.61
CA TYR A 21 15.98 6.05 8.36
C TYR A 21 15.52 6.77 7.12
N GLU A 22 15.98 6.26 5.98
CA GLU A 22 15.65 6.80 4.69
C GLU A 22 14.14 6.72 4.71
N ARG A 23 13.51 7.90 4.70
CA ARG A 23 12.06 8.03 4.65
C ARG A 23 11.66 7.71 3.22
N ASP A 24 12.05 6.53 2.76
CA ASP A 24 11.74 6.00 1.45
C ASP A 24 10.39 5.29 1.56
N LEU A 25 9.35 6.13 1.58
CA LEU A 25 7.96 5.68 1.52
C LEU A 25 7.75 4.77 0.30
N VAL A 26 8.43 5.04 -0.82
CA VAL A 26 8.29 4.25 -2.04
C VAL A 26 8.84 2.85 -1.83
N HIS A 27 10.01 2.70 -1.23
CA HIS A 27 10.58 1.39 -0.89
C HIS A 27 9.72 0.65 0.13
N LYS A 28 9.30 1.30 1.21
CA LYS A 28 8.40 0.69 2.22
C LYS A 28 7.08 0.22 1.59
N LEU A 29 6.51 1.02 0.69
CA LEU A 29 5.27 0.66 -0.02
C LEU A 29 5.49 -0.52 -1.00
N LYS A 30 6.64 -0.57 -1.68
CA LYS A 30 7.00 -1.71 -2.54
C LYS A 30 7.08 -3.01 -1.74
N LEU A 31 7.79 -2.99 -0.60
CA LEU A 31 7.90 -4.14 0.29
C LEU A 31 6.53 -4.57 0.82
N LEU A 32 5.71 -3.62 1.28
CA LEU A 32 4.36 -3.91 1.76
C LEU A 32 3.49 -4.55 0.68
N ARG A 33 3.50 -4.01 -0.54
CA ARG A 33 2.72 -4.57 -1.67
C ARG A 33 3.18 -5.98 -2.03
N HIS A 34 4.49 -6.22 -2.04
CA HIS A 34 5.04 -7.55 -2.27
C HIS A 34 4.54 -8.55 -1.22
N GLU A 35 4.66 -8.22 0.07
CA GLU A 35 4.21 -9.08 1.16
C GLU A 35 2.70 -9.35 1.10
N LEU A 36 1.89 -8.32 0.86
CA LEU A 36 0.43 -8.48 0.71
C LEU A 36 0.07 -9.35 -0.50
N SER A 37 0.83 -9.29 -1.59
CA SER A 37 0.61 -10.13 -2.77
C SER A 37 0.84 -11.62 -2.50
N LEU A 38 1.82 -11.96 -1.65
CA LEU A 38 2.08 -13.34 -1.21
C LEU A 38 0.95 -13.87 -0.32
N GLN A 39 0.30 -12.99 0.45
CA GLN A 39 -0.82 -13.35 1.30
C GLN A 39 -2.15 -13.51 0.56
N GLN A 40 -2.25 -13.02 -0.68
CA GLN A 40 -3.46 -13.13 -1.49
C GLN A 40 -3.65 -14.57 -1.97
N PRO A 41 -4.78 -15.23 -1.64
CA PRO A 41 -5.07 -16.56 -2.16
C PRO A 41 -5.14 -16.58 -3.70
N GLN A 42 -4.54 -17.59 -4.32
CA GLN A 42 -4.52 -17.75 -5.79
C GLN A 42 -5.90 -18.08 -6.39
N ALA A 43 -6.79 -18.66 -5.58
CA ALA A 43 -8.12 -19.10 -6.01
C ALA A 43 -9.26 -18.33 -5.34
N GLY A 44 -10.31 -18.08 -6.13
CA GLY A 44 -11.55 -17.47 -5.68
C GLY A 44 -11.54 -15.94 -5.66
N HIS A 45 -12.72 -15.38 -5.38
CA HIS A 45 -12.96 -13.95 -5.37
C HIS A 45 -13.70 -13.52 -4.11
N CYS A 46 -13.40 -12.33 -3.60
CA CYS A 46 -14.24 -11.61 -2.65
C CYS A 46 -15.34 -10.92 -3.46
N ARG A 47 -16.52 -11.53 -3.52
CA ARG A 47 -17.64 -11.02 -4.31
C ARG A 47 -18.51 -10.11 -3.45
N ILE A 48 -18.72 -8.89 -3.90
CA ILE A 48 -19.61 -7.90 -3.28
C ILE A 48 -20.62 -7.45 -4.33
N GLU A 49 -21.90 -7.73 -4.12
CA GLU A 49 -22.98 -7.31 -5.02
C GLU A 49 -23.94 -6.37 -4.30
N VAL A 50 -23.98 -5.11 -4.73
CA VAL A 50 -24.65 -4.02 -4.03
C VAL A 50 -25.39 -3.12 -5.01
N SER A 51 -26.36 -2.35 -4.54
CA SER A 51 -26.96 -1.24 -5.27
C SER A 51 -26.14 0.04 -5.06
N ARG A 52 -26.29 1.03 -5.95
CA ARG A 52 -25.71 2.36 -5.71
C ARG A 52 -26.43 3.11 -4.59
N ASP A 53 -27.74 2.93 -4.49
CA ASP A 53 -28.59 3.65 -3.53
C ASP A 53 -28.30 3.24 -2.07
N GLU A 54 -27.99 1.96 -1.83
CA GLU A 54 -27.77 1.42 -0.48
C GLU A 54 -26.34 0.87 -0.29
N ILE A 55 -25.35 1.42 -1.01
CA ILE A 55 -23.99 0.88 -1.05
C ILE A 55 -23.36 0.70 0.33
N PHE A 56 -23.60 1.64 1.26
CA PHE A 56 -23.02 1.59 2.60
C PHE A 56 -23.57 0.40 3.41
N GLU A 57 -24.89 0.31 3.54
CA GLU A 57 -25.52 -0.70 4.38
C GLU A 57 -25.34 -2.12 3.81
N GLU A 58 -25.51 -2.28 2.50
CA GLU A 58 -25.36 -3.57 1.86
C GLU A 58 -23.91 -4.07 1.89
N SER A 59 -22.92 -3.19 1.68
CA SER A 59 -21.49 -3.54 1.80
C SER A 59 -21.14 -3.92 3.23
N TYR A 60 -21.61 -3.14 4.21
CA TYR A 60 -21.38 -3.43 5.63
C TYR A 60 -21.90 -4.81 6.00
N ARG A 61 -23.16 -5.11 5.65
CA ARG A 61 -23.80 -6.39 5.96
C ARG A 61 -23.08 -7.58 5.32
N GLN A 62 -22.53 -7.41 4.11
CA GLN A 62 -21.77 -8.45 3.42
C GLN A 62 -20.39 -8.65 4.03
N ILE A 63 -19.61 -7.58 4.19
CA ILE A 63 -18.24 -7.62 4.71
C ILE A 63 -18.22 -8.22 6.12
N MET A 64 -19.15 -7.82 7.00
CA MET A 64 -19.20 -8.29 8.38
C MET A 64 -19.55 -9.78 8.51
N LYS A 65 -20.10 -10.41 7.47
CA LYS A 65 -20.37 -11.86 7.43
C LYS A 65 -19.19 -12.66 6.88
N MET A 66 -18.20 -12.01 6.27
CA MET A 66 -17.05 -12.67 5.68
C MET A 66 -15.97 -12.96 6.72
N ARG A 67 -15.22 -14.05 6.50
CA ARG A 67 -14.02 -14.30 7.29
C ARG A 67 -12.88 -13.42 6.77
N PRO A 68 -11.91 -13.03 7.62
CA PRO A 68 -10.77 -12.22 7.19
C PRO A 68 -10.00 -12.80 5.99
N LYS A 69 -9.90 -14.12 5.88
CA LYS A 69 -9.25 -14.79 4.74
C LYS A 69 -9.99 -14.61 3.41
N ASP A 70 -11.32 -14.43 3.46
CA ASP A 70 -12.14 -14.23 2.27
C ASP A 70 -11.98 -12.79 1.75
N LEU A 71 -11.72 -11.82 2.64
CA LEU A 71 -11.44 -10.42 2.29
C LEU A 71 -10.08 -10.22 1.60
N LYS A 72 -9.13 -11.15 1.78
CA LYS A 72 -7.82 -11.11 1.10
C LYS A 72 -7.86 -11.61 -0.34
N LYS A 73 -8.97 -12.17 -0.80
CA LYS A 73 -9.12 -12.65 -2.20
C LYS A 73 -9.25 -11.47 -3.15
N ARG A 74 -9.03 -11.73 -4.45
CA ARG A 74 -9.28 -10.73 -5.51
C ARG A 74 -10.71 -10.20 -5.39
N LEU A 75 -10.85 -8.88 -5.21
CA LEU A 75 -12.13 -8.21 -5.07
C LEU A 75 -12.87 -8.21 -6.42
N MET A 76 -14.16 -8.52 -6.36
CA MET A 76 -15.08 -8.50 -7.49
C MET A 76 -16.36 -7.80 -7.06
N VAL A 77 -16.51 -6.53 -7.45
CA VAL A 77 -17.69 -5.73 -7.13
C VAL A 77 -18.64 -5.72 -8.33
N LYS A 78 -19.94 -5.92 -8.08
CA LYS A 78 -20.99 -5.81 -9.08
C LYS A 78 -22.09 -4.89 -8.56
N PHE A 79 -22.48 -3.90 -9.35
CA PHE A 79 -23.66 -3.10 -9.07
C PHE A 79 -24.91 -3.77 -9.64
N ARG A 80 -25.96 -3.94 -8.84
CA ARG A 80 -27.22 -4.52 -9.30
C ARG A 80 -27.84 -3.61 -10.36
N GLY A 81 -28.28 -4.19 -11.47
CA GLY A 81 -28.87 -3.44 -12.58
C GLY A 81 -27.86 -2.77 -13.52
N GLU A 82 -26.55 -2.95 -13.30
CA GLU A 82 -25.50 -2.44 -14.18
C GLU A 82 -24.76 -3.60 -14.87
N GLU A 83 -24.72 -3.59 -16.21
CA GLU A 83 -23.87 -4.51 -16.96
C GLU A 83 -22.41 -4.04 -16.92
N GLY A 84 -21.55 -4.91 -16.37
CA GLY A 84 -20.15 -4.60 -16.08
C GLY A 84 -19.22 -4.91 -17.25
N LEU A 85 -18.45 -3.91 -17.68
CA LEU A 85 -17.28 -4.12 -18.54
C LEU A 85 -15.94 -4.04 -17.78
N ASP A 86 -15.87 -3.33 -16.63
CA ASP A 86 -14.61 -3.12 -15.90
C ASP A 86 -14.75 -3.31 -14.38
N TYR A 87 -14.68 -4.56 -13.92
CA TYR A 87 -14.65 -4.89 -12.48
C TYR A 87 -13.50 -4.21 -11.71
N GLY A 88 -12.41 -3.87 -12.40
CA GLY A 88 -11.27 -3.14 -11.83
C GLY A 88 -11.43 -1.61 -11.79
N GLY A 89 -12.42 -1.04 -12.47
CA GLY A 89 -12.78 0.38 -12.37
C GLY A 89 -13.81 0.61 -11.25
N VAL A 90 -14.76 -0.31 -11.12
CA VAL A 90 -15.83 -0.29 -10.11
C VAL A 90 -15.30 -0.37 -8.67
N ALA A 91 -14.13 -0.97 -8.47
CA ALA A 91 -13.52 -1.18 -7.15
C ALA A 91 -12.59 -0.04 -6.68
N ARG A 92 -12.41 1.05 -7.45
CA ARG A 92 -11.46 2.13 -7.13
C ARG A 92 -12.06 3.23 -6.28
#